data_AF-A0A960SS19-F1
#
_entry.id   AF-A0A960SS19-F1
#
_cell.length_a   1.000
_cell.length_b   1.000
_cell.length_c   1.000
_cell.angle_alpha   90.00
_cell.angle_beta   90.00
_cell.angle_gamma   90.00
#
_symmetry.space_group_name_H-M   'P 1'
#
loop_
_entity.id
_entity.type
_entity.pdbx_description
1 polymer ?
#
loop_
_entity_poly.entity_id
_entity_poly.type
_entity_poly.pdbx_seq_one_letter_code
_entity_poly.pdbx_strand_id
1 'polypeptide(L)'
;MKRTILTLIVAALAIGTAWADDDGFGVKWSGFVKSDHFFDSRQTVTAREGHFLLYPAPEMLDADENDINAAPNFNQLAVQTRLKATITAPDAFGAKVSGAIEGAFFGHSNPDINGFRLRHAFVKMTWDKTTLFAGQYWHPLFVIECFPGVVSFNTGVPFQPFSRNPQLRLEQKL
;
A
#
# COMPACT_ATOMS: atom_id res chain seq x y z
N MET A 1 27.18 24.83 -31.42
CA MET A 1 27.18 24.04 -30.17
C MET A 1 25.78 23.77 -29.61
N LYS A 2 24.85 24.74 -29.54
CA LYS A 2 23.49 24.50 -29.00
C LYS A 2 22.57 23.61 -29.86
N ARG A 3 22.73 23.61 -31.19
CA ARG A 3 21.92 22.77 -32.09
C ARG A 3 22.36 21.30 -32.16
N THR A 4 23.65 21.04 -31.98
CA THR A 4 24.23 19.69 -32.02
C THR A 4 23.89 18.86 -30.77
N ILE A 5 23.71 19.52 -29.63
CA ILE A 5 23.29 18.88 -28.37
C ILE A 5 21.82 18.46 -28.44
N LEU A 6 20.96 19.22 -29.13
CA LEU A 6 19.54 18.90 -29.28
C LEU A 6 19.32 17.65 -30.16
N THR A 7 20.13 17.48 -31.21
CA THR A 7 20.05 16.30 -32.09
C THR A 7 20.52 15.01 -31.41
N LEU A 8 21.50 15.11 -30.51
CA LEU A 8 21.98 13.98 -29.69
C LEU A 8 20.95 13.54 -28.65
N ILE A 9 20.17 14.46 -28.08
CA ILE A 9 19.10 14.14 -27.11
C ILE A 9 17.93 13.42 -27.81
N VAL A 10 17.57 13.80 -29.04
CA VAL A 10 16.50 13.11 -29.81
C VAL A 10 16.96 11.73 -30.29
N ALA A 11 18.24 11.56 -30.67
CA ALA A 11 18.79 10.25 -31.04
C ALA A 11 18.92 9.29 -29.84
N ALA A 12 19.14 9.81 -28.62
CA ALA A 12 19.18 9.00 -27.40
C ALA A 12 17.79 8.51 -26.95
N LEU A 13 16.69 9.14 -27.39
CA LEU A 13 15.32 8.68 -27.15
C LEU A 13 14.86 7.57 -28.11
N ALA A 14 15.63 7.25 -29.15
CA ALA A 14 15.27 6.24 -30.15
C ALA A 14 15.89 4.85 -29.90
N ILE A 15 16.63 4.66 -28.81
CA ILE A 15 17.27 3.38 -28.49
C ILE A 15 16.41 2.61 -27.49
N GLY A 16 15.65 1.65 -28.01
CA GLY A 16 15.20 0.51 -27.22
C GLY A 16 13.71 0.39 -26.94
N THR A 17 12.84 0.46 -27.94
CA THR A 17 11.67 -0.44 -27.92
C THR A 17 12.14 -1.81 -28.35
N ALA A 18 12.78 -2.53 -27.43
CA ALA A 18 12.98 -3.96 -27.60
C ALA A 18 11.61 -4.59 -27.83
N TRP A 19 11.56 -5.45 -28.84
CA TRP A 19 10.43 -6.28 -29.20
C TRP A 19 9.99 -7.04 -27.96
N ALA A 20 8.87 -6.63 -27.37
CA ALA A 20 8.23 -7.41 -26.33
C ALA A 20 7.54 -8.58 -27.03
N ASP A 21 8.07 -9.78 -26.83
CA ASP A 21 7.33 -11.00 -27.13
C ASP A 21 6.00 -10.93 -26.36
N ASP A 22 4.89 -10.97 -27.12
CA ASP A 22 3.52 -10.98 -26.61
C ASP A 22 3.16 -12.37 -26.07
N ASP A 23 3.99 -12.91 -25.17
CA ASP A 23 3.77 -14.22 -24.56
C ASP A 23 2.60 -14.19 -23.54
N GLY A 24 1.89 -13.06 -23.42
CA GLY A 24 0.84 -12.84 -22.41
C GLY A 24 1.36 -12.78 -20.96
N PHE A 25 2.67 -12.97 -20.76
CA PHE A 25 3.36 -12.87 -19.48
C PHE A 25 3.94 -11.48 -19.27
N GLY A 26 4.05 -11.05 -18.01
CA GLY A 26 4.64 -9.75 -17.72
C GLY A 26 4.16 -9.13 -16.42
N VAL A 27 4.52 -7.84 -16.26
CA VAL A 27 4.22 -7.05 -15.07
C VAL A 27 3.21 -5.96 -15.42
N LYS A 28 2.04 -6.02 -14.82
CA LYS A 28 1.04 -4.94 -14.85
C LYS A 28 1.22 -4.06 -13.61
N TRP A 29 1.59 -2.81 -13.84
CA TRP A 29 1.68 -1.80 -12.78
C TRP A 29 0.31 -1.17 -12.51
N SER A 30 0.00 -0.97 -11.24
CA SER A 30 -1.21 -0.27 -10.77
C SER A 30 -0.92 0.41 -9.44
N GLY A 31 -1.78 1.33 -9.02
CA GLY A 31 -1.56 2.08 -7.80
C GLY A 31 -2.27 3.42 -7.82
N PHE A 32 -1.88 4.29 -6.91
CA PHE A 32 -2.35 5.67 -6.86
C PHE A 32 -1.37 6.53 -6.07
N VAL A 33 -1.31 7.80 -6.44
CA VAL A 33 -0.73 8.86 -5.60
C VAL A 33 -1.86 9.47 -4.79
N LYS A 34 -1.66 9.64 -3.48
CA LYS A 34 -2.64 10.27 -2.59
C LYS A 34 -1.93 11.30 -1.72
N SER A 35 -2.43 12.52 -1.70
CA SER A 35 -2.06 13.57 -0.74
C SER A 35 -3.24 13.82 0.18
N ASP A 36 -3.00 13.69 1.47
CA ASP A 36 -3.98 13.95 2.52
C ASP A 36 -3.59 15.23 3.26
N HIS A 37 -4.55 16.12 3.44
CA HIS A 37 -4.43 17.35 4.21
C HIS A 37 -5.52 17.36 5.26
N PHE A 38 -5.15 17.47 6.52
CA PHE A 38 -6.11 17.41 7.62
C PHE A 38 -5.71 18.34 8.75
N PHE A 39 -6.74 18.89 9.39
CA PHE A 39 -6.65 19.82 10.51
C PHE A 39 -7.36 19.18 11.70
N ASP A 40 -6.63 18.98 12.80
CA ASP A 40 -7.20 18.57 14.07
C ASP A 40 -7.29 19.80 14.98
N SER A 41 -8.46 20.06 15.56
CA SER A 41 -8.64 21.20 16.47
C SER A 41 -7.99 21.00 17.85
N ARG A 42 -7.49 19.79 18.13
CA ARG A 42 -6.85 19.41 19.38
C ARG A 42 -5.81 18.30 19.14
N GLN A 43 -4.97 18.01 20.13
CA GLN A 43 -4.04 16.89 20.08
C GLN A 43 -4.79 15.55 19.97
N THR A 44 -4.20 14.59 19.26
CA THR A 44 -4.81 13.29 18.93
C THR A 44 -3.88 12.15 19.32
N VAL A 45 -4.46 11.02 19.72
CA VAL A 45 -3.72 9.76 19.87
C VAL A 45 -3.68 9.08 18.51
N THR A 46 -2.48 8.98 17.93
CA THR A 46 -2.32 8.60 16.52
C THR A 46 -1.07 7.76 16.27
N ALA A 47 -0.99 7.23 15.05
CA ALA A 47 0.27 6.80 14.46
C ALA A 47 0.45 7.48 13.08
N ARG A 48 1.67 7.43 12.56
CA ARG A 48 2.06 7.96 11.24
C ARG A 48 1.73 9.44 11.07
N GLU A 49 2.22 10.25 12.01
CA GLU A 49 2.10 11.71 11.97
C GLU A 49 0.64 12.17 11.83
N GLY A 50 -0.26 11.57 12.63
CA GLY A 50 -1.68 11.89 12.60
C GLY A 50 -2.51 11.15 11.54
N HIS A 51 -1.87 10.59 10.50
CA HIS A 51 -2.60 9.93 9.40
C HIS A 51 -3.43 8.74 9.87
N PHE A 52 -2.87 7.96 10.81
CA PHE A 52 -3.59 6.89 11.48
C PHE A 52 -4.22 7.41 12.77
N LEU A 53 -5.38 8.05 12.64
CA LEU A 53 -6.14 8.60 13.78
C LEU A 53 -6.82 7.49 14.60
N LEU A 54 -6.53 7.42 15.89
CA LEU A 54 -7.27 6.55 16.82
C LEU A 54 -8.42 7.31 17.48
N TYR A 55 -8.12 8.35 18.24
CA TYR A 55 -9.10 9.19 18.93
C TYR A 55 -8.46 10.51 19.40
N PRO A 56 -9.26 11.55 19.73
CA PRO A 56 -8.74 12.76 20.34
C PRO A 56 -8.09 12.49 21.69
N ALA A 57 -6.97 13.15 21.98
CA ALA A 57 -6.33 13.05 23.29
C ALA A 57 -7.26 13.64 24.37
N PRO A 58 -7.36 13.00 25.55
CA PRO A 58 -8.17 13.54 26.65
C PRO A 58 -7.61 14.88 27.13
N GLU A 59 -8.38 15.60 27.93
CA GLU A 59 -7.89 16.79 28.61
C GLU A 59 -6.66 16.45 29.46
N MET A 60 -5.64 17.31 29.39
CA MET A 60 -4.44 17.21 30.22
C MET A 60 -4.11 18.60 30.74
N LEU A 61 -4.45 18.84 32.01
CA LEU A 61 -4.26 20.13 32.65
C LEU A 61 -2.79 20.33 33.07
N ASP A 62 -2.25 21.51 32.80
CA ASP A 62 -1.00 21.97 33.40
C ASP A 62 -1.20 22.51 34.82
N ALA A 63 -0.15 23.08 35.42
CA ALA A 63 -0.19 23.63 36.78
C ALA A 63 -1.11 24.87 36.91
N ASP A 64 -1.49 25.49 35.80
CA ASP A 64 -2.35 26.68 35.73
C ASP A 64 -3.78 26.32 35.28
N GLU A 65 -4.15 25.03 35.31
CA GLU A 65 -5.46 24.48 34.90
C GLU A 65 -5.80 24.66 33.41
N ASN A 66 -4.79 24.81 32.53
CA ASN A 66 -5.02 24.88 31.08
C ASN A 66 -4.90 23.48 30.43
N ASP A 67 -5.85 23.12 29.55
CA ASP A 67 -5.77 21.89 28.75
C ASP A 67 -4.67 22.01 27.68
N ILE A 68 -3.52 21.40 27.93
CA ILE A 68 -2.40 21.41 26.98
C ILE A 68 -2.72 20.65 25.69
N ASN A 69 -3.72 19.75 25.73
CA ASN A 69 -4.16 19.04 24.54
C ASN A 69 -5.17 19.84 23.72
N ALA A 70 -5.71 20.96 24.21
CA ALA A 70 -6.56 21.88 23.45
C ALA A 70 -5.75 22.75 22.47
N ALA A 71 -4.79 22.14 21.77
CA ALA A 71 -3.91 22.78 20.81
C ALA A 71 -4.14 22.17 19.41
N PRO A 72 -4.39 22.98 18.37
CA PRO A 72 -4.63 22.47 17.02
C PRO A 72 -3.37 21.92 16.36
N ASN A 73 -3.55 21.01 15.39
CA ASN A 73 -2.50 20.55 14.48
C ASN A 73 -2.99 20.65 13.03
N PHE A 74 -2.04 20.75 12.11
CA PHE A 74 -2.30 20.60 10.68
C PHE A 74 -1.21 19.75 10.05
N ASN A 75 -1.60 18.75 9.27
CA ASN A 75 -0.68 17.82 8.62
C ASN A 75 -0.96 17.72 7.11
N GLN A 76 0.11 17.51 6.35
CA GLN A 76 0.07 17.28 4.91
C GLN A 76 0.95 16.09 4.56
N LEU A 77 0.37 14.98 4.11
CA LEU A 77 1.08 13.72 3.96
C LEU A 77 0.72 13.00 2.66
N ALA A 78 1.73 12.46 1.98
CA ALA A 78 1.57 11.63 0.78
C ALA A 78 1.77 10.12 1.05
N VAL A 79 1.83 9.73 2.31
CA VAL A 79 2.30 8.42 2.81
C VAL A 79 1.41 7.24 2.41
N GLN A 80 0.16 7.48 2.03
CA GLN A 80 -0.74 6.43 1.56
C GLN A 80 -0.53 6.06 0.07
N THR A 81 0.29 6.84 -0.66
CA THR A 81 0.68 6.54 -2.04
C THR A 81 1.14 5.09 -2.18
N ARG A 82 0.58 4.40 -3.18
CA ARG A 82 0.64 2.94 -3.32
C ARG A 82 1.08 2.54 -4.71
N LEU A 83 1.91 1.52 -4.77
CA LEU A 83 2.32 0.87 -6.00
C LEU A 83 2.12 -0.64 -5.89
N LYS A 84 1.67 -1.26 -6.98
CA LYS A 84 1.46 -2.69 -7.12
C LYS A 84 1.94 -3.18 -8.48
N ALA A 85 2.76 -4.20 -8.46
CA ALA A 85 3.10 -5.04 -9.60
C ALA A 85 2.25 -6.32 -9.53
N THR A 86 1.40 -6.55 -10.53
CA THR A 86 0.77 -7.86 -10.76
C THR A 86 1.55 -8.59 -11.83
N ILE A 87 1.94 -9.83 -11.53
CA ILE A 87 2.87 -10.62 -12.33
C ILE A 87 2.12 -11.83 -12.89
N THR A 88 2.15 -12.00 -14.20
CA THR A 88 1.71 -13.22 -14.89
C THR A 88 2.96 -13.94 -15.39
N ALA A 89 3.09 -15.23 -15.09
CA ALA A 89 4.24 -16.05 -15.44
C ALA A 89 3.79 -17.26 -16.28
N PRO A 90 4.74 -17.93 -16.99
CA PRO A 90 4.45 -19.19 -17.68
C PRO A 90 3.79 -20.22 -16.77
N ASP A 91 2.92 -21.02 -17.36
CA ASP A 91 2.30 -22.15 -16.67
C ASP A 91 3.38 -23.12 -16.16
N ALA A 92 3.21 -23.62 -14.95
CA ALA A 92 4.14 -24.55 -14.33
C ALA A 92 3.36 -25.63 -13.58
N PHE A 93 3.83 -26.88 -13.66
CA PHE A 93 3.19 -28.03 -12.99
C PHE A 93 1.70 -28.21 -13.35
N GLY A 94 1.32 -27.86 -14.59
CA GLY A 94 -0.06 -27.88 -15.05
C GLY A 94 -0.95 -26.80 -14.43
N ALA A 95 -0.38 -25.80 -13.77
CA ALA A 95 -1.08 -24.70 -13.13
C ALA A 95 -0.78 -23.37 -13.82
N LYS A 96 -1.77 -22.47 -13.83
CA LYS A 96 -1.56 -21.06 -14.16
C LYS A 96 -0.85 -20.37 -13.00
N VAL A 97 0.28 -19.74 -13.29
CA VAL A 97 1.12 -19.07 -12.27
C VAL A 97 0.95 -17.57 -12.34
N SER A 98 0.64 -16.96 -11.21
CA SER A 98 0.57 -15.50 -11.07
C SER A 98 1.06 -15.07 -9.70
N GLY A 99 1.29 -13.77 -9.53
CA GLY A 99 1.69 -13.21 -8.25
C GLY A 99 1.43 -11.73 -8.18
N ALA A 100 1.67 -11.15 -7.00
CA ALA A 100 1.68 -9.71 -6.87
C ALA A 100 2.64 -9.26 -5.77
N ILE A 101 3.24 -8.10 -5.99
CA ILE A 101 3.97 -7.32 -4.99
C ILE A 101 3.28 -5.97 -4.87
N GLU A 102 2.88 -5.59 -3.67
CA GLU A 102 2.24 -4.31 -3.37
C GLU A 102 2.94 -3.66 -2.19
N GLY A 103 3.21 -2.35 -2.28
CA GLY A 103 3.76 -1.55 -1.18
C GLY A 103 3.16 -0.15 -1.15
N ALA A 104 3.36 0.53 -0.03
CA ALA A 104 2.98 1.93 0.15
C ALA A 104 3.98 2.65 1.06
N PHE A 105 4.09 3.97 0.91
CA PHE A 105 5.02 4.82 1.67
C PHE A 105 4.57 5.12 3.11
N PHE A 106 3.85 4.17 3.72
CA PHE A 106 3.19 4.35 5.01
C PHE A 106 4.11 4.13 6.21
N GLY A 107 5.34 3.66 5.98
CA GLY A 107 6.30 3.34 7.05
C GLY A 107 5.92 2.15 7.94
N HIS A 108 6.90 1.45 8.50
CA HIS A 108 6.68 0.42 9.51
C HIS A 108 6.50 0.99 10.93
N SER A 109 7.04 2.17 11.20
CA SER A 109 6.94 2.89 12.48
C SER A 109 6.83 4.40 12.23
N ASN A 110 6.66 5.22 13.28
CA ASN A 110 6.66 6.69 13.13
C ASN A 110 8.02 7.22 12.69
N PRO A 111 9.18 6.74 13.22
CA PRO A 111 10.49 7.15 12.72
C PRO A 111 10.76 6.81 11.24
N ASP A 112 10.03 5.83 10.69
CA ASP A 112 10.12 5.38 9.29
C ASP A 112 8.97 5.94 8.43
N ILE A 113 8.40 7.08 8.80
CA ILE A 113 7.39 7.73 7.97
C ILE A 113 7.97 8.04 6.59
N ASN A 114 7.16 7.92 5.53
CA ASN A 114 7.58 7.92 4.13
C ASN A 114 8.41 6.70 3.70
N GLY A 115 8.69 5.72 4.57
CA GLY A 115 9.32 4.46 4.20
C GLY A 115 8.42 3.58 3.33
N PHE A 116 8.98 3.00 2.26
CA PHE A 116 8.25 2.07 1.39
C PHE A 116 8.08 0.72 2.07
N ARG A 117 6.87 0.44 2.55
CA ARG A 117 6.53 -0.75 3.31
C ARG A 117 5.79 -1.76 2.45
N LEU A 118 6.23 -3.03 2.54
CA LEU A 118 5.55 -4.16 1.93
C LEU A 118 4.13 -4.35 2.48
N ARG A 119 3.16 -4.50 1.58
CA ARG A 119 1.76 -4.81 1.89
C ARG A 119 1.45 -6.24 1.50
N HIS A 120 1.55 -6.57 0.21
CA HIS A 120 1.32 -7.91 -0.31
C HIS A 120 2.55 -8.40 -1.07
N ALA A 121 2.90 -9.67 -0.91
CA ALA A 121 3.91 -10.36 -1.72
C ALA A 121 3.56 -11.84 -1.76
N PHE A 122 3.07 -12.34 -2.89
CA PHE A 122 2.63 -13.72 -2.98
C PHE A 122 2.72 -14.30 -4.38
N VAL A 123 2.68 -15.63 -4.43
CA VAL A 123 2.51 -16.44 -5.63
C VAL A 123 1.21 -17.24 -5.51
N LYS A 124 0.53 -17.42 -6.64
CA LYS A 124 -0.66 -18.24 -6.83
C LYS A 124 -0.42 -19.24 -7.96
N MET A 125 -0.75 -20.50 -7.70
CA MET A 125 -0.81 -21.58 -8.69
C MET A 125 -2.23 -22.09 -8.77
N THR A 126 -2.85 -21.98 -9.93
CA THR A 126 -4.27 -22.32 -10.14
C THR A 126 -4.43 -23.44 -11.16
N TRP A 127 -4.95 -24.58 -10.70
CA TRP A 127 -5.49 -25.66 -11.53
C TRP A 127 -7.00 -25.49 -11.69
N ASP A 128 -7.67 -26.40 -12.41
CA ASP A 128 -9.11 -26.30 -12.72
C ASP A 128 -10.02 -26.15 -11.50
N LYS A 129 -9.69 -26.81 -10.38
CA LYS A 129 -10.50 -26.78 -9.15
C LYS A 129 -9.73 -26.35 -7.89
N THR A 130 -8.41 -26.24 -7.98
CA THR A 130 -7.55 -26.06 -6.81
C THR A 130 -6.66 -24.85 -7.03
N THR A 131 -6.58 -23.97 -6.04
CA THR A 131 -5.61 -22.87 -6.02
C THR A 131 -4.72 -22.99 -4.81
N LEU A 132 -3.41 -23.03 -5.03
CA LEU A 132 -2.41 -22.88 -3.99
C LEU A 132 -1.93 -21.43 -3.96
N PHE A 133 -1.92 -20.86 -2.77
CA PHE A 133 -1.44 -19.52 -2.48
C PHE A 133 -0.30 -19.60 -1.46
N ALA A 134 0.80 -18.90 -1.72
CA ALA A 134 1.92 -18.78 -0.80
C ALA A 134 2.46 -17.36 -0.74
N GLY A 135 2.57 -16.80 0.47
CA GLY A 135 3.18 -15.49 0.70
C GLY A 135 2.38 -14.62 1.66
N GLN A 136 2.65 -13.32 1.65
CA GLN A 136 2.00 -12.33 2.52
C GLN A 136 0.74 -11.75 1.88
N TYR A 137 -0.37 -11.88 2.59
CA TYR A 137 -1.66 -11.28 2.24
C TYR A 137 -2.45 -10.93 3.50
N TRP A 138 -3.67 -10.41 3.32
CA TRP A 138 -4.63 -10.25 4.42
C TRP A 138 -4.76 -11.53 5.24
N HIS A 139 -4.81 -11.38 6.57
CA HIS A 139 -5.08 -12.50 7.45
C HIS A 139 -6.44 -13.14 7.11
N PRO A 140 -6.60 -14.48 7.18
CA PRO A 140 -7.86 -15.14 6.79
C PRO A 140 -9.11 -14.65 7.51
N LEU A 141 -8.97 -14.13 8.74
CA LEU A 141 -10.08 -13.53 9.50
C LEU A 141 -10.41 -12.08 9.09
N PHE A 142 -9.63 -11.49 8.19
CA PHE A 142 -9.93 -10.17 7.64
C PHE A 142 -10.85 -10.30 6.42
N VAL A 143 -12.11 -9.93 6.61
CA VAL A 143 -13.10 -9.96 5.54
C VAL A 143 -12.98 -8.67 4.73
N ILE A 144 -12.37 -8.77 3.55
CA ILE A 144 -12.08 -7.63 2.66
C ILE A 144 -13.37 -6.91 2.22
N GLU A 145 -14.49 -7.63 2.15
CA GLU A 145 -15.78 -7.08 1.74
C GLU A 145 -16.48 -6.29 2.85
N CYS A 146 -16.04 -6.42 4.11
CA CYS A 146 -16.74 -5.89 5.28
C CYS A 146 -15.99 -4.77 6.02
N PHE A 147 -14.89 -4.24 5.49
CA PHE A 147 -14.21 -3.09 6.12
C PHE A 147 -14.76 -1.75 5.60
N PRO A 148 -14.87 -0.71 6.45
CA PRO A 148 -15.46 0.56 6.05
C PRO A 148 -14.54 1.33 5.08
N GLY A 149 -15.12 1.77 3.96
CA GLY A 149 -14.48 2.68 3.02
C GLY A 149 -14.58 4.13 3.49
N VAL A 150 -13.68 4.55 4.36
CA VAL A 150 -13.63 5.91 4.92
C VAL A 150 -12.47 6.72 4.31
N VAL A 151 -12.58 8.05 4.36
CA VAL A 151 -11.51 8.96 3.92
C VAL A 151 -10.27 8.84 4.83
N SER A 152 -10.49 8.76 6.14
CA SER A 152 -9.45 8.51 7.13
C SER A 152 -8.89 7.08 6.98
N PHE A 153 -7.58 6.93 7.11
CA PHE A 153 -6.93 5.63 6.92
C PHE A 153 -7.20 4.64 8.06
N ASN A 154 -7.75 5.07 9.20
CA ASN A 154 -7.91 4.19 10.35
C ASN A 154 -8.83 2.98 10.11
N THR A 155 -9.58 2.92 9.01
CA THR A 155 -10.37 1.72 8.63
C THR A 155 -11.31 1.20 9.74
N GLY A 156 -11.75 2.06 10.65
CA GLY A 156 -12.65 1.68 11.75
C GLY A 156 -12.00 0.90 12.90
N VAL A 157 -10.71 1.13 13.22
CA VAL A 157 -10.11 0.63 14.47
C VAL A 157 -10.96 1.08 15.67
N PRO A 158 -11.13 0.25 16.72
CA PRO A 158 -10.53 -1.08 16.96
C PRO A 158 -11.37 -2.27 16.50
N PHE A 159 -12.45 -2.06 15.76
CA PHE A 159 -13.46 -3.10 15.55
C PHE A 159 -13.03 -4.23 14.59
N GLN A 160 -12.11 -3.98 13.66
CA GLN A 160 -11.65 -4.98 12.68
C GLN A 160 -10.12 -5.19 12.77
N PRO A 161 -9.64 -6.43 12.95
CA PRO A 161 -8.20 -6.72 12.98
C PRO A 161 -7.53 -6.41 11.64
N PHE A 162 -6.64 -5.42 11.63
CA PHE A 162 -5.94 -4.93 10.45
C PHE A 162 -4.54 -5.58 10.34
N SER A 163 -4.45 -6.78 9.78
CA SER A 163 -3.16 -7.50 9.67
C SER A 163 -2.94 -8.20 8.32
N ARG A 164 -1.66 -8.27 7.93
CA ARG A 164 -1.18 -8.97 6.74
C ARG A 164 -0.04 -9.87 7.17
N ASN A 165 -0.16 -11.17 6.92
CA ASN A 165 0.76 -12.18 7.44
C ASN A 165 1.17 -13.14 6.32
N PRO A 166 2.41 -13.67 6.37
CA PRO A 166 2.80 -14.84 5.58
C PRO A 166 1.84 -16.00 5.84
N GLN A 167 1.37 -16.63 4.77
CA GLN A 167 0.42 -17.73 4.83
C GLN A 167 0.63 -18.71 3.66
N LEU A 168 0.26 -19.97 3.90
CA LEU A 168 -0.03 -20.96 2.87
C LEU A 168 -1.54 -21.19 2.89
N ARG A 169 -2.19 -21.07 1.73
CA ARG A 169 -3.64 -21.23 1.62
C ARG A 169 -3.97 -22.11 0.43
N LEU A 170 -4.86 -23.07 0.67
CA LEU A 170 -5.43 -23.95 -0.35
C LEU A 170 -6.91 -23.59 -0.51
N GLU A 171 -7.31 -23.27 -1.73
CA GLU A 171 -8.70 -23.02 -2.08
C GLU A 171 -9.17 -24.14 -3.01
N GLN A 172 -10.32 -24.75 -2.69
CA GLN A 172 -10.89 -25.86 -3.45
C GLN A 172 -12.31 -25.48 -3.89
N LYS A 173 -12.56 -25.52 -5.20
CA LYS A 173 -13.90 -25.45 -5.75
C LYS A 173 -14.54 -26.84 -5.63
N LEU A 174 -15.66 -26.91 -4.91
CA LEU A 174 -16.49 -28.11 -4.77
C LEU A 174 -17.34 -28.31 -6.02
#